data_AF-A0A955D3P9-F1
#
_entry.id   AF-A0A955D3P9-F1
#
_cell.length_a   1.000
_cell.length_b   1.000
_cell.length_c   1.000
_cell.angle_alpha   90.00
_cell.angle_beta   90.00
_cell.angle_gamma   90.00
#
_symmetry.space_group_name_H-M   'P 1'
#
loop_
_entity.id
_entity.type
_entity.pdbx_description
1 polymer ?
#
loop_
_entity_poly.entity_id
_entity_poly.type
_entity_poly.pdbx_seq_one_letter_code
_entity_poly.pdbx_strand_id
1 'polypeptide(L)'
;MTKKERSSARRDPVDPCSMSTEDGIIASLTELREALKKREPLERKFTMRTVDLEIEPSEYSSERVRETRERLNASQAVFAALLGVSTKTVQGWERGSSPPKMARRLLDTINDDPASWLARLARRANHTAAS
;
A
#
# COMPACT_ATOMS: atom_id res chain seq x y z
N MET A 1 -15.26 -40.82 27.15
CA MET A 1 -15.21 -39.78 26.10
C MET A 1 -13.84 -39.13 26.11
N THR A 2 -12.94 -39.57 25.23
CA THR A 2 -11.54 -39.13 25.18
C THR A 2 -11.36 -38.04 24.12
N LYS A 3 -11.00 -36.84 24.57
CA LYS A 3 -10.78 -35.65 23.74
C LYS A 3 -9.41 -35.79 23.06
N LYS A 4 -9.40 -36.13 21.77
CA LYS A 4 -8.18 -36.24 20.96
C LYS A 4 -7.73 -34.84 20.54
N GLU A 5 -6.78 -34.28 21.30
CA GLU A 5 -6.09 -33.04 20.96
C GLU A 5 -5.36 -33.20 19.62
N ARG A 6 -5.76 -32.40 18.62
CA ARG A 6 -5.00 -32.23 17.38
C ARG A 6 -3.89 -31.22 17.67
N SER A 7 -2.72 -31.72 18.05
CA SER A 7 -1.47 -30.95 18.04
C SER A 7 -1.07 -30.70 16.59
N SER A 8 -1.50 -29.57 16.03
CA SER A 8 -0.93 -29.01 14.82
C SER A 8 0.33 -28.25 15.23
N ALA A 9 1.48 -28.91 15.14
CA ALA A 9 2.78 -28.26 15.25
C ALA A 9 2.84 -27.10 14.24
N ARG A 10 2.74 -25.87 14.74
CA ARG A 10 3.10 -24.67 13.98
C ARG A 10 4.61 -24.78 13.78
N ARG A 11 5.06 -25.03 12.55
CA ARG A 11 6.47 -24.83 12.22
C ARG A 11 6.72 -23.33 12.30
N ASP A 12 7.70 -22.95 13.10
CA ASP A 12 8.18 -21.57 13.13
C ASP A 12 8.64 -21.16 11.73
N PRO A 13 8.39 -19.91 11.29
CA PRO A 13 8.88 -19.41 10.03
C PRO A 13 10.41 -19.55 10.00
N VAL A 14 10.94 -20.18 8.96
CA VAL A 14 12.38 -20.18 8.69
C VAL A 14 12.77 -18.74 8.41
N ASP A 15 13.64 -18.18 9.25
CA ASP A 15 14.09 -16.80 9.16
C ASP A 15 14.99 -16.64 7.92
N PRO A 16 14.55 -16.00 6.82
CA PRO A 16 15.24 -16.05 5.53
C PRO A 16 16.57 -15.30 5.51
N CYS A 17 16.87 -14.51 6.54
CA CYS A 17 17.95 -13.52 6.54
C CYS A 17 19.35 -14.11 6.81
N SER A 18 19.49 -15.43 6.99
CA SER A 18 20.78 -16.09 7.32
C SER A 18 21.43 -16.89 6.18
N MET A 19 20.81 -16.94 5.00
CA MET A 19 21.31 -17.71 3.85
C MET A 19 21.75 -16.82 2.69
N SER A 20 22.69 -17.31 1.86
CA SER A 20 23.02 -16.65 0.60
C SER A 20 21.78 -16.61 -0.31
N THR A 21 21.69 -15.60 -1.17
CA THR A 21 20.55 -15.46 -2.11
C THR A 21 20.40 -16.71 -2.99
N GLU A 22 21.51 -17.34 -3.35
CA GLU A 22 21.55 -18.57 -4.14
C GLU A 22 20.90 -19.74 -3.38
N ASP A 23 21.26 -19.90 -2.10
CA ASP A 23 20.69 -20.96 -1.27
C ASP A 23 19.21 -20.73 -0.97
N GLY A 24 18.79 -19.47 -0.76
CA GLY A 24 17.40 -19.11 -0.55
C GLY A 24 16.50 -19.42 -1.75
N ILE A 25 17.01 -19.19 -2.97
CA ILE A 25 16.32 -19.53 -4.21
C ILE A 25 16.21 -21.05 -4.36
N ILE A 26 17.30 -21.80 -4.16
CA ILE A 26 17.31 -23.27 -4.28
C ILE A 26 16.36 -23.92 -3.26
N ALA A 27 16.36 -23.44 -2.01
CA ALA A 27 15.47 -23.92 -0.96
C ALA A 27 13.99 -23.69 -1.32
N SER A 28 13.65 -22.48 -1.77
CA SER A 28 12.28 -22.10 -2.14
C SER A 28 11.75 -22.92 -3.32
N LEU A 29 12.57 -23.10 -4.37
CA LEU A 29 12.19 -23.92 -5.54
C LEU A 29 12.06 -25.41 -5.19
N THR A 30 12.89 -25.89 -4.27
CA THR A 30 12.78 -27.27 -3.77
C THR A 30 11.49 -27.48 -2.97
N GLU A 31 11.10 -26.52 -2.13
CA GLU A 31 9.84 -26.57 -1.39
C GLU A 31 8.61 -26.53 -2.32
N LEU A 32 8.65 -25.68 -3.35
CA LEU A 32 7.61 -25.61 -4.39
C LEU A 32 7.46 -26.95 -5.12
N ARG A 33 8.57 -27.57 -5.53
CA ARG A 33 8.59 -28.88 -6.19
C ARG A 33 7.88 -29.94 -5.34
N GLU A 34 8.18 -29.97 -4.04
CA GLU A 34 7.58 -30.96 -3.14
C GLU A 34 6.08 -30.70 -2.88
N ALA A 35 5.66 -29.43 -2.82
CA ALA A 35 4.24 -29.08 -2.73
C ALA A 35 3.46 -29.54 -3.97
N LEU A 36 4.02 -29.34 -5.16
CA LEU A 36 3.45 -29.80 -6.44
C LEU A 36 3.32 -31.33 -6.49
N LYS A 37 4.37 -32.07 -6.09
CA LYS A 37 4.34 -33.54 -6.03
C LYS A 37 3.23 -34.07 -5.12
N LYS A 38 3.01 -33.40 -3.98
CA LYS A 38 1.99 -33.79 -3.00
C LYS A 38 0.57 -33.38 -3.38
N ARG A 39 0.38 -32.69 -4.53
CA ARG A 39 -0.89 -32.08 -4.96
C ARG A 39 -1.52 -31.22 -3.86
N GLU A 40 -0.69 -30.57 -3.06
CA GLU A 40 -1.16 -29.61 -2.05
C GLU A 40 -1.66 -28.34 -2.77
N PRO A 41 -2.77 -27.72 -2.31
CA PRO A 41 -3.24 -26.46 -2.87
C PRO A 41 -2.20 -25.35 -2.64
N LEU A 42 -1.54 -24.92 -3.72
CA LEU A 42 -0.46 -23.93 -3.68
C LEU A 42 -0.92 -22.57 -3.18
N GLU A 43 -2.20 -22.24 -3.37
CA GLU A 43 -2.81 -20.95 -2.99
C GLU A 43 -2.82 -20.74 -1.47
N ARG A 44 -2.71 -21.83 -0.69
CA ARG A 44 -2.63 -21.76 0.77
C ARG A 44 -1.20 -21.69 1.29
N LYS A 45 -0.24 -22.25 0.55
CA LYS A 45 1.14 -22.47 1.00
C LYS A 45 2.10 -21.38 0.56
N PHE A 46 1.93 -20.86 -0.66
CA PHE A 46 2.76 -19.79 -1.23
C PHE A 46 1.97 -18.49 -1.38
N THR A 47 1.07 -18.22 -0.44
CA THR A 47 0.35 -16.94 -0.46
C THR A 47 1.36 -15.82 -0.20
N MET A 48 1.49 -14.90 -1.15
CA MET A 48 2.35 -13.70 -1.09
C MET A 48 1.80 -12.66 -0.07
N ARG A 49 1.35 -13.12 1.11
CA ARG A 49 0.69 -12.33 2.15
C ARG A 49 1.65 -11.42 2.89
N THR A 50 2.95 -11.69 2.81
CA THR A 50 4.00 -10.99 3.53
C THR A 50 5.10 -10.67 2.55
N VAL A 51 4.93 -9.55 1.85
CA VAL A 51 6.08 -8.83 1.31
C VAL A 51 6.38 -7.77 2.34
N ASP A 52 7.57 -7.81 2.93
CA ASP A 52 8.06 -6.72 3.77
C ASP A 52 8.32 -5.52 2.85
N LEU A 53 7.30 -4.66 2.75
CA LEU A 53 7.37 -3.43 1.97
C LEU A 53 8.01 -2.35 2.84
N GLU A 54 9.34 -2.32 2.85
CA GLU A 54 10.14 -1.21 3.40
C GLU A 54 10.09 0.01 2.46
N ILE A 55 8.89 0.57 2.28
CA ILE A 55 8.68 1.77 1.48
C ILE A 55 8.28 2.88 2.44
N GLU A 56 9.12 3.88 2.65
CA GLU A 56 8.73 5.10 3.38
C GLU A 56 8.21 6.16 2.39
N PRO A 57 7.12 6.88 2.71
CA PRO A 57 6.66 7.98 1.88
C PRO A 57 7.65 9.14 1.89
N SER A 58 7.66 9.91 0.81
CA SER A 58 8.48 11.11 0.72
C SER A 58 8.18 12.08 1.86
N GLU A 59 9.17 12.86 2.27
CA GLU A 59 8.93 14.02 3.12
C GLU A 59 8.29 15.16 2.31
N TYR A 60 7.40 15.90 2.97
CA TYR A 60 6.65 16.99 2.36
C TYR A 60 6.84 18.28 3.16
N SER A 61 7.37 19.30 2.49
CA SER A 61 7.32 20.69 2.95
C SER A 61 5.98 21.34 2.60
N SER A 62 5.71 22.52 3.17
CA SER A 62 4.54 23.34 2.83
C SER A 62 4.44 23.62 1.33
N GLU A 63 5.57 23.91 0.70
CA GLU A 63 5.67 24.25 -0.72
C GLU A 63 5.35 23.02 -1.56
N ARG A 64 5.88 21.85 -1.21
CA ARG A 64 5.62 20.61 -1.96
C ARG A 64 4.15 20.20 -1.91
N VAL A 65 3.48 20.39 -0.78
CA VAL A 65 2.02 20.16 -0.67
C VAL A 65 1.28 21.12 -1.59
N ARG A 66 1.66 22.40 -1.59
CA ARG A 66 1.07 23.43 -2.45
C ARG A 66 1.28 23.13 -3.93
N GLU A 67 2.48 22.74 -4.34
CA GLU A 67 2.80 22.35 -5.71
C GLU A 67 1.96 21.15 -6.16
N THR A 68 1.79 20.15 -5.30
CA THR A 68 0.95 18.97 -5.59
C THR A 68 -0.50 19.38 -5.87
N ARG A 69 -1.04 20.32 -5.09
CA ARG A 69 -2.38 20.88 -5.33
C ARG A 69 -2.45 21.63 -6.66
N GLU A 70 -1.46 22.47 -6.93
CA GLU A 70 -1.42 23.32 -8.12
C GLU A 70 -1.26 22.51 -9.41
N ARG A 71 -0.55 21.38 -9.37
CA ARG A 71 -0.47 20.40 -10.48
C ARG A 71 -1.82 19.83 -10.90
N LEU A 72 -2.78 19.80 -9.97
CA LEU A 72 -4.16 19.36 -10.25
C LEU A 72 -5.09 20.52 -10.61
N ASN A 73 -4.57 21.76 -10.72
CA ASN A 73 -5.34 22.99 -10.88
C ASN A 73 -6.49 23.12 -9.86
N ALA A 74 -6.29 22.60 -8.64
CA ALA A 74 -7.32 22.54 -7.61
C ALA A 74 -7.24 23.73 -6.64
N SER A 75 -8.39 24.24 -6.22
CA SER A 75 -8.47 25.14 -5.05
C SER A 75 -8.21 24.34 -3.77
N GLN A 76 -7.87 25.01 -2.65
CA GLN A 76 -7.65 24.33 -1.37
C GLN A 76 -8.87 23.50 -0.93
N ALA A 77 -10.09 23.99 -1.17
CA ALA A 77 -11.32 23.28 -0.81
C ALA A 77 -11.53 22.03 -1.69
N VAL A 78 -11.29 22.14 -3.00
CA VAL A 78 -11.39 21.01 -3.93
C VAL A 78 -10.34 19.96 -3.60
N PHE A 79 -9.12 20.38 -3.31
CA PHE A 79 -8.03 19.48 -2.93
C PHE A 79 -8.30 18.79 -1.58
N ALA A 80 -8.86 19.52 -0.61
CA ALA A 80 -9.28 18.93 0.66
C ALA A 80 -10.36 17.87 0.48
N ALA A 81 -11.37 18.15 -0.36
CA ALA A 81 -12.41 17.18 -0.71
C ALA A 81 -11.84 15.95 -1.43
N LEU A 82 -10.87 16.15 -2.33
CA LEU A 82 -10.15 15.09 -3.03
C LEU A 82 -9.42 14.16 -2.05
N LEU A 83 -8.73 14.72 -1.06
CA LEU A 83 -7.98 13.98 -0.05
C LEU A 83 -8.85 13.43 1.09
N GLY A 84 -10.14 13.81 1.16
CA GLY A 84 -11.04 13.41 2.24
C GLY A 84 -10.71 14.07 3.59
N VAL A 85 -10.14 15.27 3.58
CA VAL A 85 -9.77 16.03 4.79
C VAL A 85 -10.45 17.40 4.80
N SER A 86 -10.34 18.13 5.91
CA SER A 86 -10.88 19.49 5.99
C SER A 86 -10.00 20.50 5.23
N THR A 87 -10.58 21.58 4.72
CA THR A 87 -9.83 22.69 4.12
C THR A 87 -8.81 23.29 5.10
N LYS A 88 -9.15 23.34 6.39
CA LYS A 88 -8.26 23.81 7.46
C LYS A 88 -7.02 22.92 7.60
N THR A 89 -7.17 21.62 7.37
CA THR A 89 -6.06 20.65 7.37
C THR A 89 -5.07 20.94 6.24
N VAL A 90 -5.58 21.10 5.00
CA VAL A 90 -4.74 21.48 3.85
C VAL A 90 -4.04 22.82 4.07
N GLN A 91 -4.77 23.82 4.59
CA GLN A 91 -4.19 25.11 4.95
C GLN A 91 -3.11 25.01 6.03
N GLY A 92 -3.25 24.07 6.97
CA GLY A 92 -2.22 23.78 7.96
C GLY A 92 -0.97 23.25 7.29
N TRP A 93 -1.12 22.28 6.38
CA TRP A 93 -0.01 21.68 5.66
C TRP A 93 0.74 22.69 4.79
N GLU A 94 0.00 23.51 4.03
CA GLU A 94 0.59 24.57 3.20
C GLU A 94 1.20 25.73 4.00
N ARG A 95 0.98 25.80 5.31
CA ARG A 95 1.59 26.79 6.22
C ARG A 95 2.70 26.20 7.11
N GLY A 96 3.08 24.95 6.87
CA GLY A 96 4.25 24.33 7.52
C GLY A 96 3.94 23.24 8.52
N SER A 97 2.67 22.82 8.69
CA SER A 97 2.41 21.59 9.44
C SER A 97 2.70 20.36 8.58
N SER A 98 3.31 19.32 9.16
CA SER A 98 3.67 18.14 8.37
C SER A 98 2.44 17.24 8.15
N PRO A 99 2.14 16.81 6.91
CA PRO A 99 1.15 15.79 6.67
C PRO A 99 1.57 14.44 7.27
N PRO A 100 0.64 13.66 7.83
CA PRO A 100 0.94 12.36 8.39
C PRO A 100 1.33 11.36 7.28
N LYS A 101 2.01 10.25 7.62
CA LYS A 101 2.61 9.33 6.64
C LYS A 101 1.64 8.83 5.56
N MET A 102 0.40 8.51 5.93
CA MET A 102 -0.62 8.06 4.97
C MET A 102 -1.02 9.15 3.97
N ALA A 103 -1.10 10.41 4.40
CA ALA A 103 -1.36 11.52 3.51
C ALA A 103 -0.17 11.73 2.55
N ARG A 104 1.07 11.62 3.04
CA ARG A 104 2.26 11.70 2.18
C ARG A 104 2.29 10.62 1.11
N ARG A 105 1.97 9.37 1.46
CA ARG A 105 1.83 8.28 0.47
C ARG A 105 0.79 8.63 -0.60
N LEU A 106 -0.35 9.19 -0.20
CA LEU A 106 -1.39 9.60 -1.15
C LEU A 106 -0.88 10.73 -2.07
N LEU A 107 -0.19 11.72 -1.51
CA LEU A 107 0.42 12.81 -2.28
C LEU A 107 1.50 12.29 -3.26
N ASP A 108 2.27 11.28 -2.87
CA ASP A 108 3.22 10.60 -3.77
C ASP A 108 2.48 9.96 -4.94
N THR A 109 1.44 9.17 -4.68
CA THR A 109 0.65 8.56 -5.76
C THR A 109 -0.06 9.57 -6.67
N ILE A 110 -0.34 10.77 -6.16
CA ILE A 110 -0.88 11.88 -6.96
C ILE A 110 0.21 12.46 -7.85
N ASN A 111 1.41 12.65 -7.31
CA ASN A 111 2.54 13.20 -8.05
C ASN A 111 3.08 12.24 -9.12
N ASP A 112 2.96 10.94 -8.91
CA ASP A 112 3.37 9.91 -9.87
C ASP A 112 2.46 9.89 -11.11
N ASP A 113 1.15 10.07 -10.95
CA ASP A 113 0.18 10.08 -12.05
C ASP A 113 -0.99 11.06 -11.81
N PRO A 114 -0.77 12.37 -11.98
CA PRO A 114 -1.81 13.38 -11.75
C PRO A 114 -3.02 13.23 -12.68
N ALA A 115 -2.79 12.80 -13.92
CA ALA A 115 -3.82 12.71 -14.95
C ALA A 115 -4.85 11.61 -14.64
N SER A 116 -4.40 10.43 -14.20
CA SER A 116 -5.29 9.34 -13.79
C SER A 116 -6.14 9.71 -12.59
N TRP A 117 -5.59 10.47 -11.63
CA TRP A 117 -6.36 10.99 -10.51
C TRP A 117 -7.49 11.92 -10.96
N LEU A 118 -7.21 12.89 -11.83
CA LEU A 118 -8.23 13.77 -12.39
C LEU A 118 -9.30 13.00 -13.17
N ALA A 119 -8.89 12.04 -14.01
CA ALA A 119 -9.82 11.22 -14.78
C ALA A 119 -10.72 10.34 -13.89
N ARG A 120 -10.19 9.81 -12.77
CA ARG A 120 -10.97 9.06 -11.78
C ARG A 120 -12.01 9.95 -11.09
N LEU A 121 -11.66 11.17 -10.74
CA LEU A 121 -12.56 12.11 -10.07
C LEU A 121 -13.65 12.64 -11.00
N ALA A 122 -13.31 12.94 -12.25
CA ALA A 122 -14.29 13.37 -13.26
C ALA A 122 -15.39 12.29 -13.46
N ARG A 123 -15.01 11.01 -13.54
CA ARG A 123 -15.97 9.89 -13.61
C ARG A 123 -16.91 9.85 -12.41
N ARG A 124 -16.38 10.09 -11.21
CA ARG A 124 -17.16 10.07 -9.96
C ARG A 124 -18.13 11.24 -9.88
N ALA A 125 -17.68 12.45 -10.22
CA ALA A 125 -18.51 13.65 -10.25
C ALA A 125 -19.72 13.46 -11.20
N ASN A 126 -19.48 12.91 -12.39
CA ASN A 126 -20.52 12.63 -13.38
C ASN A 126 -21.56 11.60 -12.90
N HIS A 127 -21.18 10.63 -12.05
CA HIS A 127 -22.12 9.66 -11.47
C HIS A 127 -23.01 10.28 -10.39
N THR A 128 -22.50 11.23 -9.60
CA THR A 128 -23.31 11.95 -8.59
C THR A 128 -24.37 12.86 -9.21
N ALA A 129 -24.15 13.35 -10.43
CA ALA A 129 -25.11 14.22 -11.13
C ALA A 129 -26.23 13.44 -11.83
N ALA A 130 -26.12 12.11 -11.94
CA ALA A 130 -27.07 11.24 -12.63
C ALA A 130 -27.96 10.41 -11.68
N SER A 131 -27.94 10.71 -10.38
CA SER A 131 -28.78 10.11 -9.32
C SER A 131 -29.58 11.19 -8.62
#